data_AF-A0A846G4Y3-F1
#
_entry.id   AF-A0A846G4Y3-F1
#
_cell.length_a   1.000
_cell.length_b   1.000
_cell.length_c   1.000
_cell.angle_alpha   90.00
_cell.angle_beta   90.00
_cell.angle_gamma   90.00
#
_symmetry.space_group_name_H-M   'P 1'
#
loop_
_entity.id
_entity.type
_entity.pdbx_description
1 polymer ?
#
loop_
_entity_poly.entity_id
_entity_poly.type
_entity_poly.pdbx_seq_one_letter_code
_entity_poly.pdbx_strand_id
1 'polypeptide(L)'
;MSETWIIFIAEPDQPGWENRKLPMGGLTDILDEQWDYTSTGAKPKIGDRLRQFLQVEEFIDPKFPGSSTHVREGDWVISRLEEYLPGGDDSSKKAIILCYCRFDPIISPLEPLSRVSLDEVRS
;
A
#
# COMPACT_ATOMS: atom_id res chain seq x y z
N MET A 1 2.31 20.62 -6.19
CA MET A 1 1.93 19.35 -5.53
C MET A 1 2.75 18.28 -6.23
N SER A 2 3.66 17.60 -5.54
CA SER A 2 4.45 16.52 -6.13
C SER A 2 3.67 15.23 -5.99
N GLU A 3 3.45 14.54 -7.12
CA GLU A 3 2.76 13.25 -7.12
C GLU A 3 3.79 12.13 -7.18
N THR A 4 3.69 11.18 -6.25
CA THR A 4 4.53 9.99 -6.20
C THR A 4 3.68 8.73 -6.28
N TRP A 5 3.97 7.86 -7.24
CA TRP A 5 3.38 6.53 -7.35
C TRP A 5 4.27 5.53 -6.64
N ILE A 6 3.75 4.87 -5.62
CA ILE A 6 4.48 3.89 -4.82
C ILE A 6 3.92 2.51 -5.18
N ILE A 7 4.79 1.62 -5.66
CA ILE A 7 4.41 0.28 -6.10
C ILE A 7 5.14 -0.73 -5.23
N PHE A 8 4.39 -1.59 -4.53
CA PHE A 8 4.93 -2.69 -3.76
C PHE A 8 4.98 -3.93 -4.64
N ILE A 9 6.14 -4.54 -4.75
CA ILE A 9 6.40 -5.67 -5.65
C ILE A 9 7.05 -6.79 -4.83
N ALA A 10 6.56 -8.02 -4.98
CA ALA A 10 7.20 -9.19 -4.43
C ALA A 10 8.56 -9.40 -5.13
N GLU A 11 9.60 -9.72 -4.36
CA GLU A 11 10.85 -10.21 -4.96
C GLU A 11 10.62 -11.50 -5.78
N PRO A 12 11.59 -11.91 -6.61
CA PRO A 12 11.54 -13.22 -7.26
C PRO A 12 11.37 -14.37 -6.26
N ASP A 13 10.71 -15.44 -6.70
CA ASP A 13 10.52 -16.70 -5.96
C ASP A 13 9.78 -16.55 -4.62
N GLN A 14 8.99 -15.49 -4.44
CA GLN A 14 8.18 -15.28 -3.25
C GLN A 14 6.84 -16.04 -3.32
N PRO A 15 6.30 -16.50 -2.17
CA PRO A 15 5.12 -17.34 -2.14
C PRO A 15 3.85 -16.62 -2.63
N GLY A 16 2.87 -17.41 -3.04
CA GLY A 16 1.50 -16.94 -3.33
C GLY A 16 1.33 -16.23 -4.67
N TRP A 17 2.32 -16.28 -5.57
CA TRP A 17 2.24 -15.68 -6.91
C TRP A 17 1.08 -16.25 -7.73
N GLU A 18 0.70 -17.51 -7.52
CA GLU A 18 -0.40 -18.18 -8.22
C GLU A 18 -1.76 -17.52 -7.97
N ASN A 19 -1.87 -16.85 -6.80
CA ASN A 19 -3.08 -16.15 -6.36
C ASN A 19 -3.03 -14.65 -6.68
N ARG A 20 -1.88 -14.11 -7.11
CA ARG A 20 -1.72 -12.69 -7.47
C ARG A 20 -2.08 -12.49 -8.94
N LYS A 21 -3.27 -11.97 -9.19
CA LYS A 21 -3.78 -11.73 -10.55
C LYS A 21 -4.21 -10.28 -10.72
N LEU A 22 -3.86 -9.71 -11.87
CA LEU A 22 -4.44 -8.46 -12.37
C LEU A 22 -5.94 -8.67 -12.66
N PRO A 23 -6.73 -7.59 -12.76
CA PRO A 23 -8.17 -7.68 -13.10
C PRO A 23 -8.44 -8.45 -14.40
N MET A 24 -7.51 -8.42 -15.34
CA MET A 24 -7.60 -9.15 -16.62
C MET A 24 -7.16 -10.62 -16.52
N GLY A 25 -6.81 -11.11 -15.33
CA GLY A 25 -6.44 -12.50 -15.03
C GLY A 25 -4.96 -12.85 -15.19
N GLY A 26 -4.13 -11.92 -15.69
CA GLY A 26 -2.68 -12.11 -15.81
C GLY A 26 -2.00 -12.13 -14.44
N LEU A 27 -0.99 -12.98 -14.28
CA LEU A 27 -0.20 -13.07 -13.06
C LEU A 27 0.65 -11.81 -12.87
N THR A 28 0.89 -11.44 -11.61
CA THR A 28 1.66 -10.26 -11.27
C THR A 28 2.44 -10.45 -9.98
N ASP A 29 3.58 -9.76 -9.90
CA ASP A 29 4.36 -9.63 -8.67
C ASP A 29 3.95 -8.39 -7.87
N ILE A 30 3.06 -7.54 -8.39
CA ILE A 30 2.54 -6.37 -7.68
C ILE A 30 1.69 -6.85 -6.48
N LEU A 31 2.03 -6.33 -5.31
CA LEU A 31 1.35 -6.58 -4.04
C LEU A 31 0.31 -5.49 -3.73
N ASP A 32 0.67 -4.23 -3.95
CA ASP A 32 -0.17 -3.07 -3.69
C ASP A 32 0.34 -1.84 -4.46
N GLU A 33 -0.53 -0.86 -4.66
CA GLU A 33 -0.22 0.39 -5.35
C GLU A 33 -0.82 1.57 -4.59
N GLN A 34 0.01 2.55 -4.28
CA GLN A 34 -0.36 3.71 -3.48
C GLN A 34 0.04 5.01 -4.18
N TRP A 35 -0.75 6.06 -3.95
CA TRP A 35 -0.48 7.39 -4.47
C TRP A 35 -0.26 8.36 -3.31
N ASP A 36 0.91 8.99 -3.29
CA ASP A 36 1.20 10.09 -2.41
C ASP A 36 1.13 11.41 -3.19
N TYR A 37 0.12 12.22 -2.86
CA TYR A 37 -0.08 13.56 -3.41
C TYR A 37 0.51 14.64 -2.49
N THR A 38 1.10 14.26 -1.36
CA THR A 38 1.71 15.20 -0.43
C THR A 38 3.18 15.41 -0.79
N SER A 39 3.67 16.64 -0.64
CA SER A 39 5.10 16.93 -0.80
C SER A 39 5.93 16.52 0.43
N THR A 40 5.27 16.03 1.49
CA THR A 40 5.84 15.79 2.82
C THR A 40 5.62 14.36 3.32
N GLY A 41 5.01 13.49 2.52
CA GLY A 41 4.69 12.13 2.92
C GLY A 41 5.94 11.38 3.35
N ALA A 42 5.77 10.50 4.33
CA ALA A 42 6.84 9.63 4.77
C ALA A 42 7.19 8.68 3.62
N LYS A 43 8.32 8.94 2.94
CA LYS A 43 8.83 8.03 1.93
C LYS A 43 9.02 6.63 2.55
N PRO A 44 8.62 5.57 1.85
CA PRO A 44 8.82 4.21 2.33
C PRO A 44 10.32 3.94 2.54
N LYS A 45 10.63 3.09 3.51
CA LYS A 45 11.99 2.73 3.91
C LYS A 45 12.17 1.22 3.94
N ILE A 46 13.40 0.77 3.75
CA ILE A 46 13.76 -0.64 3.98
C ILE A 46 13.42 -1.00 5.43
N GLY A 47 12.74 -2.13 5.61
CA GLY A 47 12.23 -2.58 6.91
C GLY A 47 10.77 -2.20 7.18
N ASP A 48 10.19 -1.24 6.44
CA ASP A 48 8.76 -0.97 6.55
C ASP A 48 7.94 -2.16 6.06
N ARG A 49 6.72 -2.33 6.62
CA ARG A 49 5.81 -3.41 6.25
C ARG A 49 4.59 -2.90 5.51
N LEU A 50 4.16 -3.65 4.51
CA LEU A 50 2.90 -3.37 3.82
C LEU A 50 1.74 -3.58 4.80
N ARG A 51 0.93 -2.54 5.03
CA ARG A 51 -0.25 -2.66 5.90
C ARG A 51 -1.33 -3.49 5.23
N GLN A 52 -1.95 -4.37 6.00
CA GLN A 52 -3.10 -5.15 5.54
C GLN A 52 -4.37 -4.58 6.15
N PHE A 53 -5.31 -4.23 5.28
CA PHE A 53 -6.62 -3.74 5.66
C PHE A 53 -7.61 -4.89 5.56
N LEU A 54 -8.35 -5.11 6.64
CA LEU A 54 -9.21 -6.27 6.82
C LEU A 54 -10.61 -5.83 7.19
N GLN A 55 -11.59 -6.61 6.76
CA GLN A 55 -12.98 -6.49 7.17
C GLN A 55 -13.29 -7.54 8.22
N VAL A 56 -13.79 -7.10 9.38
CA VAL A 56 -14.27 -7.94 10.47
C VAL A 56 -15.78 -7.79 10.51
N GLU A 57 -16.49 -8.91 10.35
CA GLU A 57 -17.94 -8.94 10.09
C GLU A 57 -18.75 -8.18 11.14
N GLU A 58 -18.36 -8.33 12.41
CA GLU A 58 -19.05 -7.71 13.55
C GLU A 58 -18.97 -6.17 13.56
N PHE A 59 -18.03 -5.59 12.82
CA PHE A 59 -17.78 -4.14 12.78
C PHE A 59 -18.17 -3.50 11.45
N ILE A 60 -18.75 -4.26 10.52
CA ILE A 60 -19.21 -3.76 9.23
C ILE A 60 -20.26 -2.67 9.45
N ASP A 61 -20.02 -1.49 8.86
CA ASP A 61 -21.04 -0.45 8.80
C ASP A 61 -22.03 -0.81 7.68
N PRO A 62 -23.34 -0.95 7.96
CA PRO A 62 -24.35 -1.22 6.93
C PRO A 62 -24.39 -0.17 5.82
N LYS A 63 -23.93 1.07 6.08
CA LYS A 63 -23.82 2.13 5.07
C LYS A 63 -22.64 1.92 4.12
N PHE A 64 -21.61 1.22 4.57
CA PHE A 64 -20.38 0.96 3.82
C PHE A 64 -19.95 -0.50 3.97
N PRO A 65 -20.75 -1.44 3.44
CA PRO A 65 -20.57 -2.86 3.70
C PRO A 65 -19.30 -3.46 3.09
N GLY A 66 -18.61 -2.76 2.19
CA GLY A 66 -17.34 -3.19 1.60
C GLY A 66 -16.11 -2.53 2.20
N SER A 67 -16.27 -1.65 3.21
CA SER A 67 -15.15 -0.93 3.80
C SER A 67 -14.36 -1.82 4.75
N SER A 68 -13.04 -1.65 4.71
CA SER A 68 -12.15 -2.20 5.73
C SER A 68 -12.48 -1.61 7.10
N THR A 69 -12.37 -2.43 8.13
CA THR A 69 -12.74 -2.08 9.51
C THR A 69 -11.53 -2.06 10.42
N HIS A 70 -10.49 -2.80 10.06
CA HIS A 70 -9.28 -2.98 10.84
C HIS A 70 -8.04 -2.92 9.96
N VAL A 71 -6.91 -2.67 10.58
CA VAL A 71 -5.59 -2.67 9.96
C VAL A 71 -4.61 -3.45 10.82
N ARG A 72 -3.65 -4.11 10.20
CA ARG A 72 -2.50 -4.71 10.87
C ARG A 72 -1.24 -4.50 10.05
N GLU A 73 -0.09 -4.65 10.67
CA GLU A 73 1.16 -4.85 9.90
C GLU A 73 1.07 -6.17 9.11
N GLY A 74 1.37 -6.12 7.81
CA GLY A 74 1.32 -7.29 6.96
C GLY A 74 2.59 -8.12 6.96
N ASP A 75 2.49 -9.23 6.25
CA ASP A 75 3.53 -10.26 6.14
C ASP A 75 4.66 -9.90 5.16
N TRP A 76 4.55 -8.77 4.47
CA TRP A 76 5.53 -8.32 3.48
C TRP A 76 6.34 -7.16 4.03
N VAL A 77 7.67 -7.31 3.98
CA VAL A 77 8.63 -6.30 4.43
C VAL A 77 9.44 -5.79 3.24
N ILE A 78 9.64 -4.47 3.17
CA ILE A 78 10.46 -3.85 2.13
C ILE A 78 11.92 -4.24 2.34
N SER A 79 12.49 -4.95 1.38
CA SER A 79 13.90 -5.36 1.35
C SER A 79 14.76 -4.42 0.51
N ARG A 80 14.18 -3.78 -0.52
CA ARG A 80 14.90 -2.90 -1.44
C ARG A 80 13.98 -1.82 -2.02
N LEU A 81 14.55 -0.64 -2.26
CA LEU A 81 13.87 0.51 -2.85
C LEU A 81 14.58 0.95 -4.13
N GLU A 82 13.79 1.30 -5.15
CA GLU A 82 14.25 2.01 -6.34
C GLU A 82 13.37 3.25 -6.54
N GLU A 83 13.98 4.42 -6.66
CA GLU A 83 13.28 5.69 -6.88
C GLU A 83 13.61 6.24 -8.27
N TYR A 84 12.57 6.51 -9.05
CA TYR A 84 12.63 7.10 -10.37
C TYR A 84 12.05 8.51 -10.30
N LEU A 85 12.95 9.49 -10.29
CA LEU A 85 12.57 10.89 -10.28
C LEU A 85 12.28 11.38 -11.70
N PRO A 86 11.29 12.26 -11.88
CA PRO A 86 11.02 12.86 -13.17
C PRO A 86 12.20 13.74 -13.61
N GLY A 87 12.67 13.56 -14.84
CA GLY A 87 13.77 14.34 -15.41
C GLY A 87 13.30 15.60 -16.14
N GLY A 88 13.95 16.74 -15.87
CA GLY A 88 13.77 18.04 -16.54
C GLY A 88 12.90 19.04 -15.78
N ASP A 89 13.09 20.34 -16.04
CA ASP A 89 12.38 21.46 -15.37
C ASP A 89 10.90 21.57 -15.75
N ASP A 90 10.46 20.87 -16.79
CA ASP A 90 9.12 21.00 -17.38
C ASP A 90 8.42 19.64 -17.43
N SER A 91 8.15 19.07 -16.27
CA SER A 91 7.54 17.75 -16.21
C SER A 91 6.33 17.72 -15.29
N SER A 92 5.17 17.51 -15.90
CA SER A 92 3.98 16.91 -15.27
C SER A 92 4.20 15.44 -14.86
N LYS A 93 5.46 14.99 -14.87
CA LYS A 93 5.84 13.60 -14.63
C LYS A 93 5.91 13.36 -13.13
N LYS A 94 5.40 12.20 -12.75
CA LYS A 94 5.28 11.76 -11.36
C LYS A 94 6.56 11.05 -10.94
N ALA A 95 6.95 11.17 -9.69
CA ALA A 95 7.98 10.30 -9.13
C ALA A 95 7.39 8.88 -9.02
N ILE A 96 8.22 7.86 -9.20
CA ILE A 96 7.83 6.46 -8.99
C ILE A 96 8.79 5.85 -7.98
N ILE A 97 8.26 5.19 -6.96
CA ILE A 97 9.03 4.43 -5.99
C ILE A 97 8.61 2.97 -6.10
N LEU A 98 9.57 2.09 -6.39
CA LEU A 98 9.39 0.64 -6.37
C LEU A 98 9.90 0.11 -5.02
N CYS A 99 9.00 -0.51 -4.26
CA CYS A 99 9.26 -1.17 -3.00
C CYS A 99 9.31 -2.69 -3.25
N TYR A 100 10.50 -3.24 -3.42
CA TYR A 100 10.67 -4.69 -3.50
C TYR A 100 10.54 -5.29 -2.10
N CYS A 101 9.72 -6.32 -1.98
CA CYS A 101 9.27 -6.87 -0.73
C CYS A 101 9.58 -8.37 -0.63
N ARG A 102 10.04 -8.79 0.55
CA ARG A 102 10.20 -10.20 0.91
C ARG A 102 9.04 -10.63 1.81
N PHE A 103 8.59 -11.86 1.63
CA PHE A 103 7.66 -12.49 2.56
C PHE A 103 8.40 -12.82 3.87
N ASP A 104 7.93 -12.24 4.96
CA ASP A 104 8.44 -12.42 6.31
C ASP A 104 7.25 -12.38 7.29
N PRO A 105 6.51 -13.50 7.42
CA PRO A 105 5.21 -13.52 8.07
C PRO A 105 5.32 -13.18 9.54
N ILE A 106 4.36 -12.40 10.03
CA ILE A 106 4.33 -11.96 11.43
C ILE A 106 2.94 -12.10 12.03
N ILE A 107 2.92 -12.31 13.34
CA ILE A 107 1.72 -12.14 14.15
C ILE A 107 1.71 -10.69 14.63
N SER A 108 0.85 -9.88 14.03
CA SER A 108 0.64 -8.48 14.37
C SER A 108 -0.75 -8.28 14.99
N PRO A 109 -0.91 -7.34 15.93
CA PRO A 109 -2.23 -7.02 16.47
C PRO A 109 -3.13 -6.46 15.35
N LEU A 110 -4.41 -6.82 15.43
CA LEU A 110 -5.44 -6.27 14.55
C LEU A 110 -6.03 -5.03 15.22
N GLU A 111 -5.81 -3.87 14.62
CA GLU A 111 -6.20 -2.58 15.18
C GLU A 111 -7.45 -2.02 14.46
N PRO A 112 -8.48 -1.55 15.19
CA PRO A 112 -9.63 -0.91 14.57
C PRO A 112 -9.22 0.36 13.80
N LEU A 113 -9.72 0.52 12.58
CA LEU A 113 -9.58 1.77 11.85
C LEU A 113 -10.44 2.84 12.52
N SER A 114 -9.84 4.01 12.78
CA SER A 114 -10.60 5.15 13.27
C SER A 114 -11.58 5.60 12.18
N ARG A 115 -12.84 5.78 12.57
CA ARG A 115 -13.84 6.40 11.71
C ARG A 115 -13.54 7.89 11.68
N VAL A 116 -13.08 8.41 10.55
CA VAL A 116 -12.94 9.85 10.38
C VAL A 116 -14.34 10.45 10.33
N SER A 117 -14.63 11.42 11.20
CA SER A 117 -15.87 12.18 11.11
C SER A 117 -15.73 13.18 9.96
N LEU A 118 -16.77 13.33 9.12
CA LEU A 118 -16.73 14.26 7.98
C LEU A 118 -16.51 15.73 8.41
N ASP A 119 -16.73 16.05 9.69
CA ASP A 119 -16.47 17.36 10.27
C ASP A 119 -14.96 17.66 10.42
N GLU A 120 -14.11 16.64 10.55
CA GLU A 120 -12.64 16.80 10.67
C GLU A 120 -11.93 16.98 9.32
N VAL A 121 -12.57 16.59 8.20
CA VAL A 121 -11.97 16.70 6.85
C VAL A 121 -12.11 18.12 6.28
N ARG A 122 -12.87 19.00 6.96
CA ARG A 122 -13.19 20.37 6.50
C ARG A 122 -12.45 21.49 7.23
N SER A 123 -11.54 21.19 8.17
CA SER A 123 -10.73 22.21 8.87
C SER A 123 -9.38 22.44 8.20
#